data_AF-A0A1Y4SFN7-F1
#
_entry.id   AF-A0A1Y4SFN7-F1
#
_cell.length_a   1.000
_cell.length_b   1.000
_cell.length_c   1.000
_cell.angle_alpha   90.00
_cell.angle_beta   90.00
_cell.angle_gamma   90.00
#
_symmetry.space_group_name_H-M   'P 1'
#
loop_
_entity.id
_entity.type
_entity.pdbx_description
1 polymer ?
#
loop_
_entity_poly.entity_id
_entity_poly.type
_entity_poly.pdbx_seq_one_letter_code
_entity_poly.pdbx_strand_id
1 'polypeptide(L)'
;MQQIKQFNNNIMIYPIYQEQSVCQDIIDTLGYDVTQDIDKNFSQITQIHTLGKYPFSYILFVGLGKQNEITTDKLRKIATTVSKDIKQPVQLVINHLDNQSTLVRVWLESHILAQYEERKIGHDAKPIMNMDVLASVDVQDEINE
;
A
#
# COMPACT_ATOMS: atom_id res chain seq x y z
N MET A 1 21.31 1.32 4.69
CA MET A 1 20.26 2.36 4.60
C MET A 1 19.39 2.02 3.40
N GLN A 2 18.15 1.60 3.63
CA GLN A 2 17.22 1.22 2.56
C GLN A 2 16.56 2.49 2.02
N GLN A 3 17.07 2.99 0.88
CA GLN A 3 16.56 4.19 0.25
C GLN A 3 15.25 3.90 -0.52
N ILE A 4 14.16 4.55 -0.15
CA ILE A 4 12.92 4.56 -0.92
C ILE A 4 13.06 5.61 -2.03
N LYS A 5 13.70 5.23 -3.16
CA LYS A 5 14.31 6.25 -4.05
C LYS A 5 13.55 6.65 -5.31
N GLN A 6 12.41 6.07 -5.65
CA GLN A 6 11.64 6.53 -6.82
C GLN A 6 10.13 6.39 -6.61
N PHE A 7 9.47 7.54 -6.47
CA PHE A 7 8.01 7.67 -6.47
C PHE A 7 7.60 8.43 -7.73
N ASN A 8 6.82 7.80 -8.61
CA ASN A 8 6.32 8.40 -9.85
C ASN A 8 5.06 9.25 -9.60
N ASN A 9 5.07 10.14 -8.59
CA ASN A 9 3.91 10.91 -8.10
C ASN A 9 2.71 10.07 -7.61
N ASN A 10 2.83 8.74 -7.60
CA ASN A 10 1.82 7.84 -7.08
C ASN A 10 1.65 8.04 -5.57
N ILE A 11 0.43 7.90 -5.05
CA ILE A 11 0.22 7.86 -3.60
C ILE A 11 0.91 6.62 -3.05
N MET A 12 1.64 6.80 -1.95
CA MET A 12 2.27 5.70 -1.25
C MET A 12 1.27 5.00 -0.33
N ILE A 13 1.15 3.68 -0.49
CA ILE A 13 0.50 2.77 0.47
C ILE A 13 1.62 2.09 1.26
N TYR A 14 1.60 2.25 2.58
CA TYR A 14 2.61 1.72 3.49
C TYR A 14 1.97 0.82 4.55
N PRO A 15 1.92 -0.49 4.31
CA PRO A 15 1.39 -1.45 5.27
C PRO A 15 2.38 -1.66 6.40
N ILE A 16 1.91 -1.72 7.65
CA ILE A 16 2.78 -1.78 8.82
C ILE A 16 2.17 -2.65 9.94
N TYR A 17 2.98 -3.54 10.51
CA TYR A 17 2.60 -4.31 11.70
C TYR A 17 2.80 -3.50 12.99
N GLN A 18 2.11 -3.86 14.06
CA GLN A 18 2.23 -3.18 15.36
C GLN A 18 3.66 -3.15 15.89
N GLU A 19 4.39 -4.24 15.69
CA GLU A 19 5.75 -4.45 16.18
C GLU A 19 6.81 -3.66 15.39
N GLN A 20 6.44 -3.11 14.23
CA GLN A 20 7.38 -2.44 13.33
C GLN A 20 7.46 -0.94 13.61
N SER A 21 8.65 -0.38 13.43
CA SER A 21 8.86 1.07 13.38
C SER A 21 8.67 1.58 11.95
N VAL A 22 8.23 2.84 11.82
CA VAL A 22 8.20 3.50 10.51
C VAL A 22 9.63 3.67 10.00
N CYS A 23 9.83 3.55 8.68
CA CYS A 23 11.15 3.73 8.07
C CYS A 23 11.72 5.13 8.42
N GLN A 24 12.97 5.16 8.88
CA GLN A 24 13.63 6.43 9.27
C GLN A 24 13.66 7.44 8.12
N ASP A 25 13.84 6.98 6.87
CA ASP A 25 13.82 7.85 5.69
C ASP A 25 12.47 8.60 5.55
N ILE A 26 11.34 7.99 5.96
CA ILE A 26 10.02 8.65 5.95
C ILE A 26 9.96 9.73 7.03
N ILE A 27 10.41 9.41 8.23
CA ILE A 27 10.46 10.34 9.37
C ILE A 27 11.34 11.55 9.03
N ASP A 28 12.54 11.29 8.50
CA ASP A 28 13.50 12.32 8.11
C ASP A 28 12.96 13.22 6.99
N THR A 29 12.29 12.62 5.99
CA THR A 29 11.72 13.37 4.86
C THR A 29 10.54 14.26 5.29
N LEU A 30 9.66 13.74 6.14
CA LEU A 30 8.53 14.50 6.68
C LEU A 30 9.01 15.56 7.71
N GLY A 31 10.14 15.31 8.37
CA GLY A 31 10.73 16.20 9.37
C GLY A 31 10.12 16.07 10.75
N TYR A 32 9.36 15.00 11.01
CA TYR A 32 8.78 14.68 12.33
C TYR A 32 8.46 13.19 12.45
N ASP A 33 8.37 12.71 13.70
CA ASP A 33 8.05 11.31 13.97
C ASP A 33 6.54 11.05 13.90
N VAL A 34 6.11 10.45 12.79
CA VAL A 34 4.72 10.04 12.52
C VAL A 34 4.29 8.79 13.30
N THR A 35 5.21 8.10 13.98
CA THR A 35 4.94 6.76 14.56
C THR A 35 3.81 6.78 15.57
N GLN A 36 3.62 7.90 16.30
CA GLN A 36 2.55 8.07 17.29
C GLN A 36 1.21 8.44 16.66
N ASP A 37 1.22 8.97 15.42
CA ASP A 37 0.01 9.40 14.72
C ASP A 37 -0.66 8.26 13.94
N ILE A 38 0.07 7.17 13.70
CA ILE A 38 -0.37 6.04 12.89
C ILE A 38 -1.03 4.97 13.77
N ASP A 39 -2.27 4.61 13.43
CA ASP A 39 -2.94 3.47 14.03
C ASP A 39 -2.54 2.18 13.30
N LYS A 40 -1.77 1.33 13.99
CA LYS A 40 -1.28 0.05 13.47
C LYS A 40 -2.23 -1.11 13.77
N ASN A 41 -3.38 -0.88 14.41
CA ASN A 41 -4.39 -1.90 14.62
C ASN A 41 -4.92 -2.42 13.29
N PHE A 42 -5.37 -3.68 13.29
CA PHE A 42 -5.84 -4.33 12.08
C PHE A 42 -6.96 -3.52 11.40
N SER A 43 -6.82 -3.30 10.09
CA SER A 43 -7.78 -2.60 9.23
C SER A 43 -7.93 -1.10 9.51
N GLN A 44 -7.05 -0.50 10.32
CA GLN A 44 -7.00 0.94 10.47
C GLN A 44 -6.17 1.56 9.34
N ILE A 45 -6.65 2.69 8.82
CA ILE A 45 -5.99 3.44 7.75
C ILE A 45 -5.74 4.84 8.27
N THR A 46 -4.47 5.24 8.34
CA THR A 46 -4.07 6.59 8.72
C THR A 46 -3.51 7.31 7.51
N GLN A 47 -4.14 8.43 7.13
CA GLN A 47 -3.65 9.30 6.08
C GLN A 47 -2.75 10.39 6.66
N ILE A 48 -1.49 10.43 6.24
CA ILE A 48 -0.53 11.48 6.63
C ILE A 48 -0.22 12.35 5.42
N HIS A 49 -0.52 13.64 5.52
CA HIS A 49 -0.22 14.59 4.46
C HIS A 49 1.27 14.89 4.39
N THR A 50 1.83 14.87 3.19
CA THR A 50 3.27 15.08 2.98
C THR A 50 3.65 16.56 2.97
N LEU A 51 2.68 17.45 2.80
CA LEU A 51 2.87 18.92 2.75
C LEU A 51 3.98 19.34 1.75
N GLY A 52 4.09 18.63 0.63
CA GLY A 52 5.07 18.91 -0.43
C GLY A 52 6.47 18.36 -0.16
N LYS A 53 6.67 17.61 0.94
CA LYS A 53 7.94 16.89 1.22
C LYS A 53 8.17 15.71 0.27
N TYR A 54 7.08 15.15 -0.24
CA TYR A 54 7.07 14.14 -1.30
C TYR A 54 6.35 14.70 -2.53
N PRO A 55 6.57 14.11 -3.72
CA PRO A 55 5.91 14.55 -4.95
C PRO A 55 4.42 14.15 -5.03
N PHE A 56 3.89 13.47 -4.01
CA PHE A 56 2.47 13.11 -3.85
C PHE A 56 1.92 13.70 -2.55
N SER A 57 0.60 13.87 -2.46
CA SER A 57 -0.08 14.66 -1.41
C SER A 57 -0.13 14.02 -0.02
N TYR A 58 -0.15 12.69 0.07
CA TYR A 58 -0.24 11.96 1.33
C TYR A 58 0.29 10.52 1.22
N ILE A 59 0.64 9.94 2.37
CA ILE A 59 0.93 8.52 2.56
C ILE A 59 -0.29 7.89 3.23
N LEU A 60 -0.71 6.71 2.75
CA LEU A 60 -1.71 5.87 3.41
C LEU A 60 -0.98 4.79 4.21
N PHE A 61 -0.92 4.98 5.53
CA PHE A 61 -0.48 3.94 6.44
C PHE A 61 -1.61 2.95 6.67
N VAL A 62 -1.31 1.66 6.52
CA VAL A 62 -2.29 0.58 6.63
C VAL A 62 -1.90 -0.33 7.78
N GLY A 63 -2.64 -0.26 8.88
CA GLY A 63 -2.43 -1.07 10.07
C GLY A 63 -2.76 -2.54 9.81
N LEU A 64 -1.73 -3.40 9.85
CA LEU A 64 -1.87 -4.84 9.68
C LEU A 64 -2.20 -5.58 10.99
N GLY A 65 -2.16 -4.89 12.13
CA GLY A 65 -2.24 -5.53 13.45
C GLY A 65 -0.95 -6.26 13.80
N LYS A 66 -1.05 -7.32 14.61
CA LYS A 66 0.11 -8.14 14.98
C LYS A 66 0.52 -9.07 13.85
N GLN A 67 1.82 -9.17 13.63
CA GLN A 67 2.38 -10.02 12.57
C GLN A 67 1.99 -11.51 12.72
N ASN A 68 1.84 -12.02 13.93
CA ASN A 68 1.47 -13.43 14.17
C ASN A 68 -0.04 -13.73 14.03
N GLU A 69 -0.88 -12.70 13.89
CA GLU A 69 -2.33 -12.84 13.76
C GLU A 69 -2.81 -12.59 12.32
N ILE A 70 -1.91 -12.20 11.41
CA ILE A 70 -2.24 -11.92 10.00
C ILE A 70 -2.42 -13.21 9.21
N THR A 71 -3.48 -13.27 8.41
CA THR A 71 -3.78 -14.37 7.50
C THR A 71 -4.00 -13.84 6.09
N THR A 72 -3.91 -14.70 5.08
CA THR A 72 -4.20 -14.34 3.67
C THR A 72 -5.60 -13.73 3.52
N ASP A 73 -6.60 -14.21 4.25
CA ASP A 73 -7.95 -13.66 4.21
C ASP A 73 -8.06 -12.26 4.84
N LYS A 74 -7.31 -12.02 5.92
CA LYS A 74 -7.20 -10.70 6.54
C LYS A 74 -6.49 -9.71 5.59
N LEU A 75 -5.42 -10.16 4.93
CA LEU A 75 -4.71 -9.38 3.91
C LEU A 75 -5.62 -9.04 2.72
N ARG A 76 -6.38 -10.02 2.21
CA ARG A 76 -7.34 -9.81 1.13
C ARG A 76 -8.40 -8.77 1.51
N LYS A 77 -8.94 -8.87 2.74
CA LYS A 77 -9.93 -7.91 3.23
C LYS A 77 -9.38 -6.50 3.28
N ILE A 78 -8.20 -6.30 3.87
CA ILE A 78 -7.63 -4.96 4.01
C ILE A 78 -7.20 -4.38 2.66
N ALA A 79 -6.57 -5.18 1.79
CA ALA A 79 -6.20 -4.75 0.44
C ALA A 79 -7.42 -4.38 -0.40
N THR A 80 -8.52 -5.15 -0.30
CA THR A 80 -9.80 -4.82 -0.94
C THR A 80 -10.37 -3.50 -0.41
N THR A 81 -10.40 -3.31 0.91
CA THR A 81 -10.91 -2.07 1.53
C THR A 81 -10.11 -0.85 1.07
N VAL A 82 -8.78 -0.91 1.17
CA VAL A 82 -7.89 0.17 0.71
C VAL A 82 -8.10 0.45 -0.77
N SER A 83 -8.25 -0.60 -1.59
CA SER A 83 -8.30 -0.46 -3.04
C SER A 83 -9.59 0.14 -3.59
N LYS A 84 -10.73 -0.03 -2.89
CA LYS A 84 -12.02 0.53 -3.34
C LYS A 84 -12.01 2.07 -3.42
N ASP A 85 -11.25 2.71 -2.55
CA ASP A 85 -11.24 4.17 -2.43
C ASP A 85 -10.11 4.84 -3.23
N ILE A 86 -9.27 4.04 -3.92
CA ILE A 86 -8.18 4.54 -4.76
C ILE A 86 -8.73 5.09 -6.07
N LYS A 87 -8.43 6.36 -6.35
CA LYS A 87 -8.87 7.08 -7.56
C LYS A 87 -7.73 7.61 -8.43
N GLN A 88 -6.50 7.26 -8.08
CA GLN A 88 -5.29 7.67 -8.79
C GLN A 88 -4.22 6.59 -8.64
N PRO A 89 -3.17 6.59 -9.49
CA PRO A 89 -2.09 5.62 -9.37
C PRO A 89 -1.46 5.59 -7.97
N VAL A 90 -1.15 4.39 -7.51
CA VAL A 90 -0.56 4.13 -6.19
C VAL A 90 0.75 3.35 -6.29
N GLN A 91 1.58 3.46 -5.27
CA GLN A 91 2.75 2.62 -5.08
C GLN A 91 2.61 1.89 -3.73
N LEU A 92 2.59 0.56 -3.79
CA LEU A 92 2.59 -0.31 -2.63
C LEU A 92 4.04 -0.53 -2.17
N VAL A 93 4.37 -0.07 -0.96
CA VAL A 93 5.73 -0.20 -0.39
C VAL A 93 5.73 -1.29 0.67
N ILE A 94 6.39 -2.40 0.38
CA ILE A 94 6.42 -3.61 1.23
C ILE A 94 7.83 -4.19 1.42
N ASN A 95 8.86 -3.49 0.94
CA ASN A 95 10.26 -3.89 1.05
C ASN A 95 10.74 -4.11 2.50
N HIS A 96 10.05 -3.55 3.48
CA HIS A 96 10.28 -3.72 4.93
C HIS A 96 9.50 -4.89 5.55
N LEU A 97 8.67 -5.58 4.79
CA LEU A 97 7.86 -6.71 5.26
C LEU A 97 8.48 -8.05 4.86
N ASP A 98 8.24 -9.07 5.68
CA ASP A 98 8.50 -10.46 5.33
C ASP A 98 7.40 -10.99 4.37
N ASN A 99 7.67 -12.11 3.70
CA ASN A 99 6.71 -12.78 2.81
C ASN A 99 6.17 -11.89 1.66
N GLN A 100 7.05 -11.10 1.05
CA GLN A 100 6.69 -10.09 0.05
C GLN A 100 5.92 -10.68 -1.14
N SER A 101 6.35 -11.81 -1.72
CA SER A 101 5.61 -12.47 -2.82
C SER A 101 4.13 -12.69 -2.51
N THR A 102 3.82 -13.24 -1.33
CA THR A 102 2.43 -13.45 -0.90
C THR A 102 1.69 -12.13 -0.73
N LEU A 103 2.35 -11.11 -0.15
CA LEU A 103 1.76 -9.79 0.02
C LEU A 103 1.45 -9.14 -1.33
N VAL A 104 2.40 -9.11 -2.27
CA VAL A 104 2.24 -8.58 -3.62
C VAL A 104 1.05 -9.23 -4.31
N ARG A 105 1.07 -10.56 -4.40
CA ARG A 105 0.03 -11.32 -5.07
C ARG A 105 -1.35 -11.01 -4.50
N VAL A 106 -1.51 -11.12 -3.17
CA VAL A 106 -2.81 -10.87 -2.53
C VAL A 106 -3.26 -9.42 -2.74
N TRP A 107 -2.35 -8.45 -2.68
CA TRP A 107 -2.69 -7.04 -2.83
C TRP A 107 -3.10 -6.69 -4.25
N LEU A 108 -2.34 -7.15 -5.25
CA LEU A 108 -2.63 -6.93 -6.67
C LEU A 108 -3.96 -7.58 -7.07
N GLU A 109 -4.16 -8.86 -6.72
CA GLU A 109 -5.43 -9.56 -6.96
C GLU A 109 -6.61 -8.80 -6.34
N SER A 110 -6.47 -8.40 -5.07
CA SER A 110 -7.51 -7.65 -4.36
C SER A 110 -7.76 -6.28 -4.97
N HIS A 111 -6.71 -5.61 -5.46
CA HIS A 111 -6.80 -4.29 -6.06
C HIS A 111 -7.56 -4.29 -7.38
N ILE A 112 -7.24 -5.25 -8.25
CA ILE A 112 -7.91 -5.46 -9.52
C ILE A 112 -9.39 -5.77 -9.28
N LEU A 113 -9.68 -6.72 -8.38
CA LEU A 113 -11.06 -7.12 -8.07
C LEU A 113 -11.87 -6.01 -7.40
N ALA A 114 -11.26 -5.21 -6.53
CA ALA A 114 -11.93 -4.12 -5.83
C ALA A 114 -12.34 -2.97 -6.74
N GLN A 115 -11.57 -2.72 -7.80
CA GLN A 115 -11.84 -1.67 -8.79
C GLN A 115 -12.69 -2.14 -9.97
N TYR A 116 -12.79 -3.47 -10.17
CA TYR A 116 -13.59 -4.03 -11.23
C TYR A 116 -15.08 -3.72 -11.03
N GLU A 117 -15.71 -3.14 -12.06
CA GLU A 117 -17.16 -2.97 -12.15
C GLU A 117 -17.71 -3.75 -13.33
N GLU A 118 -18.76 -4.54 -13.10
CA GLU A 118 -19.40 -5.34 -14.14
C GLU A 118 -20.00 -4.43 -15.23
N ARG A 119 -19.56 -4.64 -16.46
CA ARG A 119 -19.91 -3.80 -17.60
C ARG A 119 -21.29 -4.15 -18.14
N LYS A 120 -22.16 -3.14 -18.30
CA LYS A 120 -23.36 -3.24 -19.16
C LYS A 120 -22.97 -3.03 -20.62
N ILE A 121 -23.53 -3.82 -21.53
CA ILE A 121 -23.33 -3.69 -22.98
C ILE A 121 -23.56 -2.23 -23.40
N GLY A 122 -22.59 -1.64 -24.12
CA GLY A 122 -22.66 -0.27 -24.63
C GLY A 122 -22.04 0.84 -23.77
N HIS A 123 -21.45 0.54 -22.61
CA HIS A 123 -20.75 1.54 -21.77
C HIS A 123 -19.24 1.31 -21.75
N ASP A 124 -18.44 2.35 -21.54
CA ASP A 124 -16.99 2.19 -21.37
C ASP A 124 -16.65 1.54 -20.03
N ALA A 125 -15.56 0.76 -20.00
CA ALA A 125 -15.05 0.19 -18.77
C ALA A 125 -14.45 1.30 -17.90
N LYS A 126 -14.68 1.25 -16.58
CA LYS A 126 -13.94 2.12 -15.66
C LYS A 126 -12.47 1.72 -15.65
N PRO A 127 -11.55 2.69 -15.67
CA PRO A 127 -10.13 2.40 -15.58
C PRO A 127 -9.80 1.83 -14.21
N ILE A 128 -9.06 0.73 -14.18
CA ILE A 128 -8.40 0.22 -12.98
C ILE A 128 -7.14 1.06 -12.78
N MET A 129 -7.02 1.71 -11.63
CA MET A 129 -5.85 2.52 -11.28
C MET A 129 -4.62 1.62 -11.20
N ASN A 130 -3.49 2.10 -11.74
CA ASN A 130 -2.25 1.35 -11.72
C ASN A 130 -1.68 1.27 -10.28
N MET A 131 -1.11 0.11 -9.94
CA MET A 131 -0.42 -0.13 -8.67
C MET A 131 1.01 -0.59 -8.96
N ASP A 132 1.96 0.31 -8.72
CA ASP A 132 3.38 -0.04 -8.73
C ASP A 132 3.74 -0.69 -7.39
N VAL A 133 4.73 -1.58 -7.38
CA VAL A 133 5.17 -2.28 -6.16
C VAL A 133 6.64 -1.99 -5.90
N LEU A 134 6.96 -1.61 -4.67
CA LEU A 134 8.32 -1.51 -4.17
C LEU A 134 8.57 -2.64 -3.16
N ALA A 135 9.27 -3.67 -3.64
CA ALA A 135 9.72 -4.84 -2.90
C ALA A 135 11.26 -4.87 -2.84
N SER A 136 11.83 -5.56 -1.85
CA SER A 136 13.27 -5.81 -1.77
C SER A 136 13.69 -7.12 -2.45
N VAL A 137 12.74 -8.01 -2.72
CA VAL A 137 12.94 -9.24 -3.50
C VAL A 137 12.35 -9.07 -4.90
N ASP A 138 12.83 -9.87 -5.84
CA ASP A 138 12.22 -9.93 -7.17
C ASP A 138 10.82 -10.53 -7.05
N VAL A 139 9.83 -9.76 -7.49
CA VAL A 139 8.39 -10.09 -7.44
C VAL A 139 7.74 -9.92 -8.83
N GLN A 140 8.56 -9.91 -9.88
CA GLN A 140 8.08 -9.68 -11.25
C GLN A 140 7.15 -10.79 -11.73
N ASP A 141 7.37 -12.03 -11.27
CA ASP A 141 6.52 -13.17 -11.63
C ASP A 141 5.08 -12.96 -11.12
N GLU A 142 4.91 -12.34 -9.95
CA GLU A 142 3.61 -12.05 -9.33
C GLU A 142 2.91 -10.82 -9.92
N ILE A 143 3.62 -10.00 -10.71
CA ILE A 143 3.07 -8.81 -11.40
C ILE A 143 2.60 -9.17 -12.82
N ASN A 144 3.22 -10.17 -13.46
CA ASN A 144 3.00 -10.52 -14.86
C ASN A 144 2.05 -11.71 -15.09
N GLU A 145 1.56 -12.36 -14.03
CA GLU A 145 0.46 -13.36 -14.08
C GLU A 145 -0.93 -12.71 -14.16
#